data_AF-A0A938QPR9-F1
#
_entry.id   AF-A0A938QPR9-F1
#
_cell.length_a   1.000
_cell.length_b   1.000
_cell.length_c   1.000
_cell.angle_alpha   90.00
_cell.angle_beta   90.00
_cell.angle_gamma   90.00
#
_symmetry.space_group_name_H-M   'P 1'
#
loop_
_entity.id
_entity.type
_entity.pdbx_description
1 polymer ?
#
loop_
_entity_poly.entity_id
_entity_poly.type
_entity_poly.pdbx_seq_one_letter_code
_entity_poly.pdbx_strand_id
1 'polypeptide(L)'
;MTKPKAPKTPRIPKTPLSSPAPLSSPAPLSSPAPLSSPAPLSLPAPLSSPAPFASSASSKKKKEPRGLPVLLDVEQPPVDETALSARWPEAVLVLSEDERKARVRAGLDTVLLDEIGEGGARRTRGFVKVVLRVPLDHPKARVYGVFVEVDRDGYRALQRAFQMKQSARVPGRLATRLPFLDDAYGSRVIVEEDGGERRARVVDVDSVSLRDGPTVGPRLPARRSR
;
A
#
# COMPACT_ATOMS: atom_id res chain seq x y z
N MET A 1 8.33 -75.56 17.66
CA MET A 1 8.99 -74.44 16.96
C MET A 1 9.22 -73.30 17.96
N THR A 2 10.40 -73.24 18.56
CA THR A 2 10.78 -72.24 19.57
C THR A 2 11.49 -71.06 18.89
N LYS A 3 10.99 -69.86 19.15
CA LYS A 3 11.41 -68.59 18.51
C LYS A 3 12.77 -68.13 19.07
N PRO A 4 13.74 -67.72 18.23
CA PRO A 4 15.06 -67.31 18.70
C PRO A 4 15.00 -65.96 19.42
N LYS A 5 15.73 -65.86 20.54
CA LYS A 5 15.81 -64.70 21.43
C LYS A 5 16.90 -63.76 20.92
N ALA A 6 16.52 -62.51 20.63
CA ALA A 6 17.43 -61.49 20.09
C ALA A 6 18.50 -61.05 21.12
N PRO A 7 19.73 -60.74 20.67
CA PRO A 7 20.83 -60.33 21.54
C PRO A 7 20.64 -58.89 22.04
N LYS A 8 20.93 -58.68 23.33
CA LYS A 8 20.93 -57.36 23.98
C LYS A 8 22.20 -56.60 23.57
N THR A 9 22.01 -55.47 22.90
CA THR A 9 23.08 -54.53 22.53
C THR A 9 23.65 -53.83 23.79
N PRO A 10 24.99 -53.67 23.88
CA PRO A 10 25.63 -53.00 25.02
C PRO A 10 25.33 -51.49 25.03
N ARG A 11 25.01 -50.98 26.22
CA ARG A 11 24.70 -49.57 26.48
C ARG A 11 26.01 -48.80 26.63
N ILE A 12 26.28 -47.87 25.72
CA ILE A 12 27.47 -47.01 25.76
C ILE A 12 27.29 -45.99 26.91
N PRO A 13 28.30 -45.81 27.80
CA PRO A 13 28.22 -44.82 28.87
C PRO A 13 28.23 -43.41 28.30
N LYS A 14 27.30 -42.57 28.77
CA LYS A 14 27.22 -41.14 28.41
C LYS A 14 28.39 -40.40 29.05
N THR A 15 29.24 -39.80 28.23
CA THR A 15 30.28 -38.88 28.67
C THR A 15 29.65 -37.62 29.29
N PRO A 16 30.21 -37.08 30.39
CA PRO A 16 29.72 -35.86 31.00
C PRO A 16 30.00 -34.66 30.08
N LEU A 17 28.97 -33.88 29.78
CA LEU A 17 29.08 -32.63 29.03
C LEU A 17 29.80 -31.59 29.90
N SER A 18 30.89 -31.04 29.37
CA SER A 18 31.66 -29.98 30.03
C SER A 18 30.81 -28.72 30.17
N SER A 19 30.76 -28.14 31.37
CA SER A 19 30.01 -26.91 31.63
C SER A 19 30.59 -25.74 30.83
N PRO A 20 29.74 -24.90 30.21
CA PRO A 20 30.21 -23.73 29.47
C PRO A 20 30.87 -22.71 30.42
N ALA A 21 31.95 -22.10 29.94
CA ALA A 21 32.65 -21.03 30.66
C ALA A 21 31.75 -19.80 30.85
N PRO A 22 31.91 -19.04 31.96
CA PRO A 22 31.13 -17.83 32.21
C PRO A 22 31.46 -16.77 31.16
N LEU A 23 30.42 -16.15 30.61
CA LEU A 23 30.53 -15.03 29.68
C LEU A 23 30.94 -13.76 30.43
N SER A 24 32.01 -13.10 29.98
CA SER A 24 32.44 -11.80 30.51
C SER A 24 31.35 -10.73 30.31
N SER A 25 31.10 -9.93 31.35
CA SER A 25 30.17 -8.81 31.28
C SER A 25 30.63 -7.75 30.27
N PRO A 26 29.70 -7.17 29.49
CA PRO A 26 30.02 -6.11 28.55
C PRO A 26 30.47 -4.83 29.28
N ALA A 27 31.40 -4.10 28.66
CA ALA A 27 31.87 -2.82 29.17
C ALA A 27 30.77 -1.74 29.14
N PRO A 28 30.78 -0.77 30.07
CA PRO A 28 29.79 0.31 30.08
C PRO A 28 29.93 1.20 28.83
N LEU A 29 28.80 1.53 28.21
CA LEU A 29 28.73 2.45 27.07
C LEU A 29 28.92 3.90 27.55
N SER A 30 29.83 4.63 26.91
CA SER A 30 30.00 6.07 27.15
C SER A 30 28.75 6.85 26.78
N SER A 31 28.40 7.84 27.62
CA SER A 31 27.28 8.75 27.37
C SER A 31 27.51 9.61 26.11
N PRO A 32 26.47 9.84 25.29
CA PRO A 32 26.58 10.71 24.12
C PRO A 32 26.79 12.17 24.52
N ALA A 33 27.54 12.90 23.69
CA ALA A 33 27.76 14.33 23.86
C ALA A 33 26.47 15.15 23.62
N PRO A 34 26.30 16.30 24.28
CA PRO A 34 25.13 17.16 24.09
C PRO A 34 25.09 17.73 22.67
N LEU A 35 23.90 17.71 22.05
CA LEU A 35 23.66 18.30 20.73
C LEU A 35 23.56 19.82 20.84
N SER A 36 24.29 20.54 19.98
CA SER A 36 24.17 22.00 19.84
C SER A 36 22.80 22.40 19.32
N SER A 37 22.23 23.47 19.89
CA SER A 37 20.94 24.02 19.46
C SER A 37 20.99 24.54 18.02
N PRO A 38 19.92 24.32 17.22
CA PRO A 38 19.84 24.82 15.85
C PRO A 38 19.72 26.35 15.81
N ALA A 39 20.29 26.96 14.77
CA ALA A 39 20.20 28.39 14.51
C ALA A 39 18.75 28.80 14.12
N PRO A 40 18.32 30.03 14.43
CA PRO A 40 16.99 30.51 14.09
C PRO A 40 16.80 30.64 12.57
N LEU A 41 15.67 30.15 12.07
CA LEU A 41 15.30 30.25 10.64
C LEU A 41 14.80 31.66 10.31
N SER A 42 15.36 32.26 9.27
CA SER A 42 14.90 33.54 8.71
C SER A 42 13.48 33.41 8.14
N LEU A 43 12.62 34.39 8.46
CA LEU A 43 11.24 34.43 7.98
C LEU A 43 11.19 34.70 6.46
N PRO A 44 10.27 34.05 5.72
CA PRO A 44 10.08 34.29 4.30
C PRO A 44 9.47 35.68 4.03
N ALA A 45 9.90 36.31 2.94
CA ALA A 45 9.39 37.60 2.49
C ALA A 45 7.91 37.52 2.05
N PRO A 46 7.13 38.61 2.19
CA PRO A 46 5.73 38.62 1.81
C PRO A 46 5.54 38.47 0.29
N LEU A 47 4.60 37.61 -0.11
CA LEU A 47 4.22 37.39 -1.50
C LEU A 47 3.36 38.55 -2.01
N SER A 48 3.77 39.16 -3.13
CA SER A 48 2.98 40.16 -3.85
C SER A 48 1.63 39.61 -4.30
N SER A 49 0.58 40.41 -4.12
CA SER A 49 -0.80 40.06 -4.48
C SER A 49 -0.99 39.95 -6.01
N PRO A 50 -1.81 38.99 -6.49
CA PRO A 50 -2.10 38.84 -7.91
C PRO A 50 -3.06 39.93 -8.41
N ALA A 51 -2.83 40.38 -9.66
CA ALA A 51 -3.65 41.36 -10.36
C ALA A 51 -5.03 40.80 -10.78
N PRO A 52 -6.08 41.65 -10.87
CA PRO A 52 -7.41 41.21 -11.25
C PRO A 52 -7.51 40.86 -12.74
N PHE A 53 -8.05 39.68 -13.04
CA PHE A 53 -8.35 39.24 -14.41
C PHE A 53 -9.61 39.93 -14.95
N ALA A 54 -9.49 40.51 -16.14
CA ALA A 54 -10.58 41.16 -16.86
C ALA A 54 -11.57 40.12 -17.43
N SER A 55 -12.84 40.25 -17.03
CA SER A 55 -13.98 39.56 -17.65
C SER A 55 -14.13 39.96 -19.11
N SER A 56 -14.02 38.99 -20.03
CA SER A 56 -14.47 39.13 -21.40
C SER A 56 -15.72 38.27 -21.61
N ALA A 57 -16.84 38.97 -21.75
CA ALA A 57 -18.09 38.42 -22.25
C ALA A 57 -18.03 38.25 -23.77
N SER A 58 -18.47 37.11 -24.30
CA SER A 58 -19.23 37.13 -25.56
C SER A 58 -19.99 35.83 -25.82
N SER A 59 -21.29 36.01 -26.05
CA SER A 59 -22.30 35.07 -26.48
C SER A 59 -21.94 34.31 -27.76
N LYS A 60 -22.40 33.06 -27.87
CA LYS A 60 -23.05 32.55 -29.09
C LYS A 60 -23.91 31.31 -28.80
N LYS A 61 -25.21 31.54 -28.80
CA LYS A 61 -26.30 30.58 -28.74
C LYS A 61 -26.28 29.75 -30.04
N LYS A 62 -25.84 28.49 -29.98
CA LYS A 62 -25.92 27.54 -31.11
C LYS A 62 -26.79 26.35 -30.73
N LYS A 63 -27.73 26.09 -31.64
CA LYS A 63 -28.89 25.21 -31.57
C LYS A 63 -28.47 23.74 -31.34
N GLU A 64 -29.11 23.13 -30.35
CA GLU A 64 -28.99 21.75 -29.89
C GLU A 64 -29.48 20.73 -30.94
N PRO A 65 -28.68 19.72 -31.31
CA PRO A 65 -29.19 18.44 -31.78
C PRO A 65 -29.32 17.48 -30.59
N ARG A 66 -30.53 16.98 -30.39
CA ARG A 66 -30.87 15.96 -29.40
C ARG A 66 -30.07 14.68 -29.65
N GLY A 67 -29.46 14.17 -28.58
CA GLY A 67 -29.58 12.75 -28.25
C GLY A 67 -28.48 11.79 -28.71
N LEU A 68 -27.21 12.07 -28.42
CA LEU A 68 -26.20 11.02 -28.25
C LEU A 68 -25.36 11.32 -26.99
N PRO A 69 -25.10 10.32 -26.12
CA PRO A 69 -24.22 10.53 -24.98
C PRO A 69 -22.81 10.83 -25.51
N VAL A 70 -22.40 12.08 -25.37
CA VAL A 70 -21.03 12.51 -25.65
C VAL A 70 -20.14 11.86 -24.60
N LEU A 71 -19.51 10.75 -24.96
CA LEU A 71 -18.33 10.27 -24.26
C LEU A 71 -17.26 11.33 -24.52
N LEU A 72 -17.04 12.22 -23.55
CA LEU A 72 -15.94 13.18 -23.61
C LEU A 72 -14.65 12.35 -23.72
N ASP A 73 -14.07 12.34 -24.92
CA ASP A 73 -12.71 11.88 -25.20
C ASP A 73 -11.76 12.91 -24.56
N VAL A 74 -11.73 12.91 -23.23
CA VAL A 74 -10.66 13.58 -22.48
C VAL A 74 -9.43 12.73 -22.76
N GLU A 75 -8.54 13.25 -23.59
CA GLU A 75 -7.23 12.72 -23.87
C GLU A 75 -6.57 12.36 -22.52
N GLN A 76 -6.61 11.08 -22.19
CA GLN A 76 -6.19 10.59 -20.89
C GLN A 76 -4.66 10.69 -20.90
N PRO A 77 -4.03 11.38 -19.92
CA PRO A 77 -2.58 11.42 -19.83
C PRO A 77 -2.04 9.97 -19.80
N PRO A 78 -0.83 9.72 -20.33
CA PRO A 78 -0.26 8.39 -20.39
C PRO A 78 -0.38 7.71 -19.02
N VAL A 79 -0.95 6.51 -19.04
CA VAL A 79 -1.46 5.75 -17.87
C VAL A 79 -0.39 5.55 -16.79
N ASP A 80 0.88 5.67 -17.17
CA ASP A 80 2.03 5.49 -16.28
C ASP A 80 2.23 6.63 -15.27
N GLU A 81 1.89 7.90 -15.58
CA GLU A 81 2.14 9.00 -14.63
C GLU A 81 1.12 9.06 -13.48
N THR A 82 -0.15 8.75 -13.76
CA THR A 82 -1.21 8.77 -12.72
C THR A 82 -1.16 7.53 -11.82
N ALA A 83 -0.67 6.41 -12.33
CA ALA A 83 -0.41 5.22 -11.52
C ALA A 83 0.74 5.41 -10.51
N LEU A 84 1.63 6.38 -10.73
CA LEU A 84 2.77 6.62 -9.86
C LEU A 84 2.47 7.58 -8.71
N SER A 85 1.44 8.43 -8.83
CA SER A 85 1.15 9.55 -7.93
C SER A 85 0.23 9.23 -6.75
N ALA A 86 0.05 7.95 -6.43
CA ALA A 86 -0.63 7.50 -5.21
C ALA A 86 -0.03 8.21 -3.98
N ARG A 87 -0.86 9.00 -3.27
CA ARG A 87 -0.42 9.60 -2.01
C ARG A 87 -0.16 8.50 -0.98
N TRP A 88 0.93 8.64 -0.24
CA TRP A 88 1.24 7.75 0.88
C TRP A 88 0.12 7.77 1.92
N PRO A 89 -0.24 6.62 2.52
CA PRO A 89 -1.20 6.57 3.61
C PRO A 89 -0.73 7.42 4.80
N GLU A 90 -1.65 8.01 5.56
CA GLU A 90 -1.32 8.86 6.72
C GLU A 90 -0.37 8.17 7.71
N ALA A 91 -0.56 6.87 7.95
CA ALA A 91 0.33 6.07 8.80
C ALA A 91 1.79 6.05 8.31
N VAL A 92 2.01 6.10 6.99
CA VAL A 92 3.35 6.11 6.37
C VAL A 92 3.92 7.53 6.31
N LEU A 93 3.07 8.56 6.38
CA LEU A 93 3.52 9.95 6.37
C LEU A 93 4.27 10.35 7.66
N VAL A 94 4.12 9.58 8.74
CA VAL A 94 4.89 9.75 9.99
C VAL A 94 6.39 9.50 9.78
N LEU A 95 6.77 8.68 8.80
CA LEU A 95 8.17 8.41 8.47
C LEU A 95 8.80 9.62 7.79
N SER A 96 10.14 9.77 7.87
CA SER A 96 10.83 10.81 7.08
C SER A 96 10.80 10.48 5.59
N GLU A 97 10.98 11.49 4.72
CA GLU A 97 11.01 11.25 3.27
C GLU A 97 12.17 10.34 2.87
N ASP A 98 13.34 10.49 3.49
CA ASP A 98 14.50 9.64 3.26
C ASP A 98 14.25 8.20 3.70
N GLU A 99 13.56 7.99 4.83
CA GLU A 99 13.19 6.66 5.31
C GLU A 99 12.19 5.99 4.35
N ARG A 100 11.20 6.74 3.86
CA ARG A 100 10.28 6.25 2.82
C ARG A 100 11.04 5.88 1.54
N LYS A 101 11.92 6.76 1.04
CA LYS A 101 12.72 6.51 -0.17
C LYS A 101 13.68 5.34 -0.03
N ALA A 102 14.33 5.21 1.13
CA ALA A 102 15.23 4.09 1.41
C ALA A 102 14.48 2.75 1.40
N ARG A 103 13.27 2.71 1.96
CA ARG A 103 12.41 1.51 1.94
C ARG A 103 11.94 1.16 0.53
N VAL A 104 11.58 2.15 -0.29
CA VAL A 104 11.23 1.94 -1.71
C VAL A 104 12.42 1.45 -2.54
N ARG A 105 13.62 2.02 -2.36
CA ARG A 105 14.84 1.61 -3.08
C ARG A 105 15.28 0.18 -2.78
N ALA A 106 14.87 -0.40 -1.65
CA ALA A 106 15.15 -1.79 -1.32
C ALA A 106 14.37 -2.80 -2.20
N GLY A 107 13.66 -2.33 -3.23
CA GLY A 107 13.15 -3.16 -4.32
C GLY A 107 11.69 -3.59 -4.14
N LEU A 108 10.99 -3.02 -3.18
CA LEU A 108 9.56 -3.23 -2.99
C LEU A 108 8.96 -1.86 -2.69
N ASP A 109 7.99 -1.40 -3.47
CA ASP A 109 7.15 -0.23 -3.16
C ASP A 109 6.28 -0.54 -1.92
N THR A 110 6.93 -0.84 -0.79
CA THR A 110 6.33 -1.40 0.39
C THR A 110 6.93 -0.85 1.66
N VAL A 111 6.11 -0.72 2.69
CA VAL A 111 6.51 -0.18 3.99
C VAL A 111 5.95 -1.07 5.09
N LEU A 112 6.83 -1.61 5.94
CA LEU A 112 6.43 -2.21 7.20
C LEU A 112 6.40 -1.14 8.30
N LEU A 113 5.33 -1.14 9.08
CA LEU A 113 5.12 -0.28 10.24
C LEU A 113 4.85 -1.17 11.45
N ASP A 114 5.74 -1.08 12.45
CA ASP A 114 5.53 -1.70 13.75
C ASP A 114 4.81 -0.71 14.66
N GLU A 115 3.64 -1.08 15.13
CA GLU A 115 2.82 -0.26 16.01
C GLU A 115 2.56 -0.96 17.34
N ILE A 116 2.48 -0.18 18.40
CA ILE A 116 2.10 -0.64 19.73
C ILE A 116 0.63 -0.27 19.89
N GLY A 117 -0.25 -1.26 19.85
CA GLY A 117 -1.70 -1.05 20.02
C GLY A 117 -2.07 -0.68 21.46
N GLU A 118 -3.32 -0.24 21.64
CA GLU A 118 -3.92 -0.05 22.97
C GLU A 118 -3.91 -1.41 23.71
N GLY A 119 -3.15 -1.48 24.80
CA GLY A 119 -2.85 -2.73 25.50
C GLY A 119 -1.43 -3.27 25.31
N GLY A 120 -0.55 -2.54 24.62
CA GLY A 120 0.87 -2.89 24.48
C GLY A 120 1.16 -3.99 23.47
N ALA A 121 0.13 -4.56 22.82
CA ALA A 121 0.29 -5.57 21.79
C ALA A 121 0.96 -4.96 20.55
N ARG A 122 2.11 -5.53 20.16
CA ARG A 122 2.80 -5.13 18.93
C ARG A 122 2.06 -5.69 17.72
N ARG A 123 1.72 -4.83 16.76
CA ARG A 123 1.17 -5.22 15.46
C ARG A 123 2.08 -4.68 14.37
N THR A 124 2.47 -5.56 13.44
CA THR A 124 3.22 -5.16 12.25
C THR A 124 2.26 -5.09 11.08
N ARG A 125 2.19 -3.93 10.45
CA ARG A 125 1.35 -3.66 9.26
C ARG A 125 2.24 -3.45 8.06
N GLY A 126 1.91 -4.10 6.94
CA GLY A 126 2.58 -3.87 5.66
C GLY A 126 1.71 -3.01 4.76
N PHE A 127 2.26 -1.98 4.15
CA PHE A 127 1.60 -1.23 3.08
C PHE A 127 2.30 -1.58 1.78
N VAL A 128 1.54 -2.07 0.80
CA VAL A 128 2.05 -2.50 -0.51
C VAL A 128 1.44 -1.62 -1.58
N LYS A 129 2.28 -0.99 -2.41
CA LYS A 129 1.80 -0.27 -3.60
C LYS A 129 1.45 -1.31 -4.67
N VAL A 130 0.20 -1.25 -5.14
CA VAL A 130 -0.35 -2.18 -6.12
C VAL A 130 -1.08 -1.40 -7.20
N VAL A 131 -1.30 -2.06 -8.33
CA VAL A 131 -2.13 -1.55 -9.42
C VAL A 131 -3.59 -1.95 -9.20
N LEU A 132 -4.49 -0.98 -9.24
CA LEU A 132 -5.94 -1.20 -9.17
C LEU A 132 -6.58 -0.70 -10.46
N ARG A 133 -7.43 -1.53 -11.07
CA ARG A 133 -8.24 -1.16 -12.24
C ARG A 133 -9.69 -0.97 -11.79
N VAL A 134 -10.32 0.12 -12.20
CA VAL A 134 -11.72 0.41 -11.87
C VAL A 134 -12.48 0.83 -13.14
N PRO A 135 -13.56 0.15 -13.54
CA PRO A 135 -14.13 -1.08 -12.94
C PRO A 135 -13.15 -2.26 -12.99
N LEU A 136 -13.27 -3.24 -12.08
CA LEU A 136 -12.45 -4.46 -12.18
C LEU A 136 -12.75 -5.18 -13.51
N ASP A 137 -11.73 -5.75 -14.14
CA ASP A 137 -11.81 -6.53 -15.39
C ASP A 137 -12.33 -5.81 -16.65
N HIS A 138 -12.51 -4.49 -16.61
CA HIS A 138 -12.94 -3.75 -17.79
C HIS A 138 -11.74 -3.34 -18.69
N PRO A 139 -11.80 -3.51 -20.03
CA PRO A 139 -10.68 -3.16 -20.91
C PRO A 139 -10.38 -1.66 -20.91
N LYS A 140 -11.40 -0.82 -20.72
CA LYS A 140 -11.28 0.65 -20.57
C LYS A 140 -11.24 1.09 -19.10
N ALA A 141 -10.92 0.20 -18.18
CA ALA A 141 -10.82 0.54 -16.77
C ALA A 141 -9.75 1.62 -16.55
N ARG A 142 -10.05 2.57 -15.67
CA ARG A 142 -9.05 3.52 -15.18
C ARG A 142 -8.08 2.77 -14.27
N VAL A 143 -6.80 3.07 -14.44
CA VAL A 143 -5.72 2.44 -13.66
C VAL A 143 -5.27 3.42 -12.58
N TYR A 144 -5.22 2.94 -11.35
CA TYR A 144 -4.79 3.68 -10.18
C TYR A 144 -3.60 2.96 -9.54
N GLY A 145 -2.59 3.71 -9.13
CA GLY A 145 -1.67 3.23 -8.10
C GLY A 145 -2.32 3.41 -6.74
N VAL A 146 -2.37 2.37 -5.94
CA VAL A 146 -2.94 2.42 -4.60
C VAL A 146 -2.07 1.69 -3.61
N PHE A 147 -2.17 2.06 -2.34
CA PHE A 147 -1.60 1.31 -1.24
C PHE A 147 -2.65 0.37 -0.67
N VAL A 148 -2.25 -0.86 -0.40
CA VAL A 148 -3.05 -1.86 0.30
C VAL A 148 -2.34 -2.22 1.59
N GLU A 149 -3.05 -2.14 2.69
CA GLU A 149 -2.64 -2.63 4.00
C GLU A 149 -2.81 -4.15 4.04
N VAL A 150 -1.73 -4.87 4.33
CA VAL A 150 -1.68 -6.32 4.53
C VAL A 150 -1.07 -6.61 5.90
N ASP A 151 -1.40 -7.78 6.46
CA ASP A 151 -0.72 -8.23 7.67
C ASP A 151 0.73 -8.67 7.38
N ARG A 152 1.48 -8.95 8.45
CA ARG A 152 2.89 -9.35 8.38
C ARG A 152 3.12 -10.63 7.56
N ASP A 153 2.22 -11.59 7.65
CA ASP A 153 2.38 -12.89 6.99
C ASP A 153 2.05 -12.77 5.51
N GLY A 154 0.99 -12.03 5.18
CA GLY A 154 0.65 -11.62 3.83
C GLY A 154 1.78 -10.84 3.16
N TYR A 155 2.39 -9.89 3.86
CA TYR A 155 3.56 -9.19 3.36
C TYR A 155 4.72 -10.13 3.00
N ARG A 156 5.07 -11.04 3.92
CA ARG A 156 6.13 -12.04 3.71
C ARG A 156 5.80 -12.99 2.56
N ALA A 157 4.53 -13.34 2.39
CA ALA A 157 4.07 -14.17 1.30
C ALA A 157 4.27 -13.47 -0.05
N LEU A 158 3.88 -12.19 -0.19
CA LEU A 158 4.10 -11.40 -1.41
C LEU A 158 5.60 -11.24 -1.71
N GLN A 159 6.42 -10.93 -0.71
CA GLN A 159 7.87 -10.79 -0.87
C GLN A 159 8.51 -12.11 -1.33
N ARG A 160 8.12 -13.24 -0.73
CA ARG A 160 8.62 -14.56 -1.14
C ARG A 160 8.16 -14.91 -2.56
N ALA A 161 6.91 -14.62 -2.90
CA ALA A 161 6.35 -14.86 -4.21
C ALA A 161 7.13 -14.13 -5.31
N PHE A 162 7.40 -12.83 -5.10
CA PHE A 162 8.24 -12.03 -5.97
C PHE A 162 9.66 -12.60 -6.11
N GLN A 163 10.34 -12.91 -4.99
CA GLN A 163 11.70 -13.46 -5.00
C GLN A 163 11.79 -14.82 -5.72
N MET A 164 10.78 -15.67 -5.54
CA MET A 164 10.74 -17.02 -6.10
C MET A 164 10.11 -17.07 -7.50
N LYS A 165 9.67 -15.93 -8.05
CA LYS A 165 8.89 -15.85 -9.30
C LYS A 165 7.67 -16.78 -9.29
N GLN A 166 6.97 -16.81 -8.16
CA GLN A 166 5.75 -17.59 -7.96
C GLN A 166 4.55 -16.66 -7.78
N SER A 167 3.36 -17.18 -8.07
CA SER A 167 2.14 -16.44 -7.78
C SER A 167 1.72 -16.58 -6.32
N ALA A 168 1.27 -15.48 -5.70
CA ALA A 168 0.63 -15.50 -4.40
C ALA A 168 -0.57 -14.54 -4.38
N ARG A 169 -1.60 -14.95 -3.63
CA ARG A 169 -2.80 -14.13 -3.36
C ARG A 169 -2.89 -13.84 -1.88
N VAL A 170 -3.00 -12.57 -1.54
CA VAL A 170 -2.98 -12.11 -0.15
C VAL A 170 -4.15 -11.17 0.10
N PRO A 171 -4.97 -11.42 1.14
CA PRO A 171 -6.02 -10.49 1.53
C PRO A 171 -5.41 -9.22 2.15
N GLY A 172 -6.03 -8.09 1.86
CA GLY A 172 -5.64 -6.79 2.41
C GLY A 172 -6.81 -5.81 2.49
N ARG A 173 -6.51 -4.56 2.84
CA ARG A 173 -7.46 -3.45 2.89
C ARG A 173 -6.96 -2.26 2.09
N LEU A 174 -7.82 -1.64 1.30
CA LEU A 174 -7.44 -0.46 0.53
C LEU A 174 -7.09 0.71 1.48
N ALA A 175 -5.85 1.20 1.40
CA ALA A 175 -5.31 2.26 2.26
C ALA A 175 -5.13 3.60 1.52
N THR A 176 -5.53 3.68 0.26
CA THR A 176 -5.53 4.92 -0.52
C THR A 176 -6.96 5.38 -0.77
N ARG A 177 -7.25 6.66 -0.50
CA ARG A 177 -8.51 7.28 -0.88
C ARG A 177 -8.48 7.62 -2.36
N LEU A 178 -9.51 7.20 -3.08
CA LEU A 178 -9.62 7.38 -4.52
C LEU A 178 -10.64 8.49 -4.82
N PRO A 179 -10.35 9.39 -5.78
CA PRO A 179 -11.32 10.39 -6.20
C PRO A 179 -12.63 9.74 -6.65
N PHE A 180 -13.77 10.23 -6.14
CA PHE A 180 -15.12 9.75 -6.44
C PHE A 180 -15.45 8.33 -5.92
N LEU A 181 -14.56 7.74 -5.12
CA LEU A 181 -14.65 6.38 -4.57
C LEU A 181 -14.23 6.41 -3.08
N ASP A 182 -14.67 7.43 -2.34
CA ASP A 182 -14.31 7.59 -0.92
C ASP A 182 -14.83 6.43 -0.05
N ASP A 183 -15.96 5.83 -0.44
CA ASP A 183 -16.57 4.65 0.18
C ASP A 183 -15.74 3.37 -0.01
N ALA A 184 -14.83 3.35 -0.99
CA ALA A 184 -13.93 2.24 -1.21
C ALA A 184 -12.78 2.18 -0.18
N TYR A 185 -12.47 3.28 0.51
CA TYR A 185 -11.40 3.31 1.49
C TYR A 185 -11.64 2.31 2.63
N GLY A 186 -10.63 1.50 2.96
CA GLY A 186 -10.71 0.44 3.96
C GLY A 186 -11.43 -0.83 3.49
N SER A 187 -11.93 -0.86 2.25
CA SER A 187 -12.56 -2.06 1.67
C SER A 187 -11.57 -3.22 1.58
N ARG A 188 -12.06 -4.44 1.77
CA ARG A 188 -11.26 -5.66 1.60
C ARG A 188 -10.95 -5.87 0.12
N VAL A 189 -9.70 -6.24 -0.14
CA VAL A 189 -9.18 -6.52 -1.48
C VAL A 189 -8.28 -7.75 -1.45
N ILE A 190 -8.14 -8.43 -2.58
CA ILE A 190 -7.16 -9.49 -2.78
C ILE A 190 -6.07 -8.96 -3.70
N VAL A 191 -4.83 -8.96 -3.20
CA VAL A 191 -3.64 -8.61 -3.96
C VAL A 191 -3.05 -9.89 -4.55
N GLU A 192 -2.78 -9.88 -5.84
CA GLU A 192 -2.04 -10.93 -6.55
C GLU A 192 -0.67 -10.40 -6.96
N GLU A 193 0.36 -11.09 -6.50
CA GLU A 193 1.70 -11.06 -7.07
C GLU A 193 1.80 -12.25 -8.04
N ASP A 194 2.18 -12.02 -9.29
CA ASP A 194 2.26 -13.08 -10.30
C ASP A 194 3.69 -13.61 -10.48
N GLY A 195 4.66 -13.03 -9.77
CA GLY A 195 6.08 -13.43 -9.83
C GLY A 195 6.76 -12.98 -11.13
N GLY A 196 6.08 -12.19 -11.96
CA GLY A 196 6.62 -11.59 -13.16
C GLY A 196 7.33 -10.26 -12.88
N GLU A 197 7.64 -9.54 -13.95
CA GLU A 197 8.15 -8.16 -13.86
C GLU A 197 7.02 -7.14 -13.63
N ARG A 198 5.76 -7.61 -13.64
CA ARG A 198 4.60 -6.77 -13.43
C ARG A 198 4.46 -6.48 -11.94
N ARG A 199 4.03 -5.27 -11.62
CA ARG A 199 3.66 -4.90 -10.25
C ARG A 199 2.49 -5.76 -9.79
N ALA A 200 2.49 -6.13 -8.51
CA ALA A 200 1.32 -6.69 -7.84
C ALA A 200 0.06 -5.87 -8.15
N ARG A 201 -1.05 -6.57 -8.33
CA ARG A 201 -2.34 -5.97 -8.72
C ARG A 201 -3.47 -6.43 -7.81
N VAL A 202 -4.51 -5.62 -7.73
CA VAL A 202 -5.77 -6.03 -7.09
C VAL A 202 -6.56 -6.87 -8.08
N VAL A 203 -6.95 -8.08 -7.67
CA VAL A 203 -7.69 -9.05 -8.51
C VAL A 203 -9.10 -9.33 -8.03
N ASP A 204 -9.41 -8.99 -6.77
CA ASP A 204 -10.76 -9.08 -6.23
C ASP A 204 -10.94 -7.99 -5.16
N VAL A 205 -12.17 -7.52 -4.99
CA VAL A 205 -12.54 -6.44 -4.07
C VAL A 205 -13.94 -6.69 -3.53
N ASP A 206 -14.20 -6.42 -2.25
CA ASP A 206 -15.54 -6.55 -1.67
C ASP A 206 -16.44 -5.32 -1.97
N SER A 207 -15.86 -4.23 -2.48
CA SER A 207 -16.58 -2.98 -2.75
C SER A 207 -17.26 -2.98 -4.11
N VAL A 208 -18.59 -2.75 -4.11
CA VAL A 208 -19.40 -2.58 -5.33
C VAL A 208 -18.88 -1.42 -6.19
N SER A 209 -18.54 -0.29 -5.56
CA SER A 209 -18.03 0.90 -6.26
C SER A 209 -16.69 0.67 -6.95
N LEU A 210 -15.84 -0.23 -6.43
CA LEU A 210 -14.60 -0.65 -7.10
C LEU A 210 -14.87 -1.64 -8.23
N ARG A 211 -15.85 -2.55 -8.06
CA ARG A 211 -16.22 -3.53 -9.08
C ARG A 211 -16.86 -2.87 -10.29
N ASP A 212 -17.82 -1.98 -10.07
CA ASP A 212 -18.66 -1.39 -11.10
C ASP A 212 -18.14 -0.01 -11.57
N GLY A 213 -17.24 0.58 -10.80
CA GLY A 213 -16.73 1.93 -11.00
C GLY A 213 -17.67 3.03 -10.50
N PRO A 214 -17.22 4.29 -10.55
CA PRO A 214 -18.04 5.41 -10.12
C PRO A 214 -19.28 5.54 -11.01
N THR A 215 -20.45 5.74 -10.40
CA THR A 215 -21.67 6.07 -11.14
C THR A 215 -21.55 7.49 -11.71
N VAL A 216 -20.86 7.64 -12.84
CA VAL A 216 -20.70 8.94 -13.50
C VAL A 216 -21.97 9.22 -14.30
N GLY A 217 -22.92 9.91 -13.67
CA GLY A 217 -24.14 10.38 -14.34
C GLY A 217 -24.97 11.25 -13.40
N PRO A 218 -25.81 12.16 -13.93
CA PRO A 218 -26.77 12.87 -13.09
C PRO A 218 -27.65 11.83 -12.40
N ARG A 219 -27.64 11.81 -11.06
CA ARG A 219 -28.63 11.05 -10.30
C ARG A 219 -29.99 11.57 -10.73
N LEU A 220 -30.65 10.88 -11.65
CA LEU A 220 -32.02 11.17 -11.99
C LEU A 220 -32.79 11.10 -10.65
N PRO A 221 -33.50 12.16 -10.26
CA PRO A 221 -34.20 12.16 -8.99
C PRO A 221 -35.10 10.94 -8.96
N ALA A 222 -34.98 10.14 -7.89
CA ALA A 222 -35.77 8.93 -7.71
C ALA A 222 -37.23 9.28 -7.99
N ARG A 223 -37.80 8.69 -9.03
CA ARG A 223 -39.19 8.91 -9.44
C ARG A 223 -40.04 8.57 -8.23
N ARG A 224 -40.55 9.59 -7.52
CA ARG A 224 -41.50 9.37 -6.43
C ARG A 224 -42.71 8.72 -7.05
N SER A 225 -42.92 7.43 -6.75
CA SER A 225 -44.17 6.75 -7.01
C SER A 225 -45.26 7.56 -6.32
N ARG A 226 -46.12 8.19 -7.11
CA ARG A 226 -47.37 8.78 -6.64
C ARG A 226 -48.43 7.71 -6.62
#